data_AF-A0A959YXP2-F1
#
_entry.id   AF-A0A959YXP2-F1
#
_cell.length_a   1.000
_cell.length_b   1.000
_cell.length_c   1.000
_cell.angle_alpha   90.00
_cell.angle_beta   90.00
_cell.angle_gamma   90.00
#
_symmetry.space_group_name_H-M   'P 1'
#
loop_
_entity.id
_entity.type
_entity.pdbx_description
1 polymer ?
#
loop_
_entity_poly.entity_id
_entity_poly.type
_entity_poly.pdbx_seq_one_letter_code
_entity_poly.pdbx_strand_id
1 'polypeptide(L)'
;IWSVKAIGPGGDHWDVKGVARAGNIIHIKAIGPHGALYGVKAISAAGHVHDVKGISLPEGGTDAKVDGVAISAHVKALPQTGSGQAALIWHVKAIGTDGHFLDLKVRDPDGTLHSVKALYEDGNDQLMDVKAFVNGQRLDVKVLESNDELLPVKAIGADGQVHDIKALMADGTVLDVKAVARDGAILHIKAIAPDGT
;
A
#
# COMPACT_ATOMS: atom_id res chain seq x y z
N ILE A 1 27.45 -18.04 14.14
CA ILE A 1 26.30 -17.79 13.24
C ILE A 1 25.17 -18.69 13.73
N TRP A 2 24.02 -18.12 14.09
CA TRP A 2 22.86 -18.87 14.58
C TRP A 2 21.90 -19.19 13.43
N SER A 3 21.19 -20.32 13.50
CA SER A 3 20.24 -20.77 12.46
C SER A 3 18.80 -20.72 12.96
N VAL A 4 17.85 -20.34 12.09
CA VAL A 4 16.41 -20.42 12.37
C VAL A 4 15.89 -21.77 11.91
N LYS A 5 15.16 -22.47 12.78
CA LYS A 5 14.55 -23.79 12.51
C LYS A 5 13.08 -23.76 12.89
N ALA A 6 12.23 -24.40 12.09
CA ALA A 6 10.88 -24.73 12.52
C ALA A 6 10.90 -26.05 13.29
N ILE A 7 10.06 -26.19 14.30
CA ILE A 7 9.96 -27.40 15.12
C ILE A 7 8.62 -28.07 14.80
N GLY A 8 8.69 -29.29 14.26
CA GLY A 8 7.52 -30.11 13.97
C GLY A 8 6.88 -30.68 15.23
N PRO A 9 5.64 -31.20 15.16
CA PRO A 9 4.92 -31.75 16.31
C PRO A 9 5.65 -32.89 17.03
N GLY A 10 6.49 -33.65 16.32
CA GLY A 10 7.32 -34.73 16.86
C GLY A 10 8.68 -34.29 17.43
N GLY A 11 9.00 -33.00 17.39
CA GLY A 11 10.31 -32.46 17.78
C GLY A 11 11.33 -32.40 16.63
N ASP A 12 10.94 -32.77 15.41
CA ASP A 12 11.82 -32.66 14.23
C ASP A 12 12.13 -31.20 13.91
N HIS A 13 13.34 -30.94 13.43
CA HIS A 13 13.79 -29.60 13.07
C HIS A 13 13.86 -29.42 11.55
N TRP A 14 13.10 -28.48 11.01
CA TRP A 14 13.10 -28.15 9.58
C TRP A 14 13.86 -26.87 9.29
N ASP A 15 14.51 -26.82 8.15
CA ASP A 15 15.23 -25.62 7.69
C ASP A 15 14.23 -24.53 7.28
N VAL A 16 14.38 -23.32 7.80
CA VAL A 16 13.60 -22.16 7.33
C VAL A 16 14.43 -21.38 6.33
N LYS A 17 14.00 -21.40 5.06
CA LYS A 17 14.73 -20.78 3.94
C LYS A 17 13.82 -19.93 3.08
N GLY A 18 14.39 -18.89 2.46
CA GLY A 18 13.76 -18.22 1.32
C GLY A 18 13.83 -19.13 0.11
N VAL A 19 12.68 -19.49 -0.46
CA VAL A 19 12.58 -20.50 -1.53
C VAL A 19 12.17 -19.92 -2.88
N ALA A 20 11.53 -18.75 -2.90
CA ALA A 20 11.11 -18.08 -4.13
C ALA A 20 10.93 -16.59 -3.89
N ARG A 21 10.88 -15.82 -4.98
CA ARG A 21 10.43 -14.42 -5.02
C ARG A 21 9.01 -14.37 -5.58
N ALA A 22 8.19 -13.43 -5.11
CA ALA A 22 6.79 -13.28 -5.54
C ALA A 22 6.35 -11.82 -5.57
N GLY A 23 7.15 -11.00 -6.24
CA GLY A 23 6.80 -9.62 -6.52
C GLY A 23 7.57 -8.61 -5.68
N ASN A 24 7.07 -7.38 -5.57
CA ASN A 24 7.83 -6.22 -5.09
C ASN A 24 7.01 -5.29 -4.17
N ILE A 25 7.72 -4.59 -3.29
CA ILE A 25 7.17 -3.46 -2.51
C ILE A 25 7.50 -2.16 -3.24
N ILE A 26 6.49 -1.30 -3.40
CA ILE A 26 6.58 -0.04 -4.14
C ILE A 26 6.32 1.13 -3.20
N HIS A 27 7.19 2.14 -3.25
CA HIS A 27 7.08 3.33 -2.42
C HIS A 27 6.04 4.29 -2.98
N ILE A 28 5.04 4.63 -2.17
CA ILE A 28 4.05 5.65 -2.47
C ILE A 28 4.44 6.97 -1.81
N LYS A 29 4.50 8.04 -2.60
CA LYS A 29 4.91 9.37 -2.15
C LYS A 29 3.96 10.43 -2.67
N ALA A 30 3.75 11.49 -1.89
CA ALA A 30 3.31 12.76 -2.46
C ALA A 30 4.53 13.54 -2.97
N ILE A 31 4.40 14.16 -4.13
CA ILE A 31 5.49 14.86 -4.83
C ILE A 31 5.32 16.35 -4.57
N GLY A 32 6.18 16.88 -3.71
CA GLY A 32 6.21 18.30 -3.39
C GLY A 32 7.04 19.13 -4.36
N PRO A 33 7.17 20.44 -4.08
CA PRO A 33 7.99 21.34 -4.87
C PRO A 33 9.42 20.82 -5.06
N HIS A 34 9.97 21.04 -6.25
CA HIS A 34 11.32 20.60 -6.62
C HIS A 34 11.57 19.07 -6.50
N GLY A 35 10.51 18.25 -6.54
CA GLY A 35 10.62 16.79 -6.50
C GLY A 35 10.80 16.22 -5.09
N ALA A 36 10.59 17.02 -4.04
CA ALA A 36 10.63 16.54 -2.67
C ALA A 36 9.62 15.38 -2.46
N LEU A 37 10.05 14.30 -1.79
CA LEU A 37 9.27 13.07 -1.66
C LEU A 37 8.72 12.90 -0.24
N TYR A 38 7.40 13.03 -0.11
CA TYR A 38 6.68 13.00 1.16
C TYR A 38 6.17 11.58 1.40
N GLY A 39 6.54 10.96 2.52
CA GLY A 39 6.16 9.58 2.81
C GLY A 39 4.67 9.45 3.07
N VAL A 40 3.97 8.50 2.43
CA VAL A 40 2.56 8.25 2.72
C VAL A 40 2.42 7.19 3.83
N LYS A 41 1.61 7.50 4.84
CA LYS A 41 1.39 6.64 6.00
C LYS A 41 -0.09 6.58 6.40
N ALA A 42 -0.49 5.44 6.93
CA ALA A 42 -1.76 5.28 7.63
C ALA A 42 -1.54 5.57 9.12
N ILE A 43 -2.42 6.35 9.71
CA ILE A 43 -2.29 6.87 11.08
C ILE A 43 -3.61 6.63 11.82
N SER A 44 -3.51 5.88 12.90
CA SER A 44 -4.64 5.60 13.79
C SER A 44 -5.03 6.81 14.63
N ALA A 45 -6.21 6.78 15.24
CA ALA A 45 -6.61 7.78 16.23
C ALA A 45 -5.68 7.81 17.47
N ALA A 46 -5.04 6.69 17.80
CA ALA A 46 -4.07 6.58 18.89
C ALA A 46 -2.65 7.01 18.51
N GLY A 47 -2.43 7.43 17.25
CA GLY A 47 -1.12 7.85 16.76
C GLY A 47 -0.19 6.73 16.29
N HIS A 48 -0.64 5.46 16.29
CA HIS A 48 0.08 4.39 15.61
C HIS A 48 0.19 4.66 14.11
N VAL A 49 1.31 4.24 13.52
CA VAL A 49 1.67 4.57 12.14
C VAL A 49 2.03 3.30 11.38
N HIS A 50 1.49 3.18 10.18
CA HIS A 50 1.84 2.14 9.22
C HIS A 50 2.29 2.76 7.91
N ASP A 51 3.27 2.12 7.26
CA ASP A 51 3.69 2.53 5.93
C ASP A 51 2.62 2.17 4.90
N VAL A 52 2.34 3.10 3.99
CA VAL A 52 1.48 2.82 2.83
C VAL A 52 2.36 2.56 1.62
N LYS A 53 2.18 1.39 1.01
CA LYS A 53 3.01 0.89 -0.08
C LYS A 53 2.14 0.28 -1.18
N GLY A 54 2.66 0.26 -2.39
CA GLY A 54 2.17 -0.64 -3.43
C GLY A 54 2.73 -2.03 -3.18
N ILE A 55 1.90 -3.06 -3.29
CA ILE A 55 2.30 -4.47 -3.33
C ILE A 55 1.94 -4.96 -4.72
N SER A 56 2.95 -5.43 -5.45
CA SER A 56 2.80 -6.10 -6.74
C SER A 56 3.18 -7.55 -6.56
N LEU A 57 2.31 -8.49 -6.95
CA LEU A 57 2.56 -9.94 -6.82
C LEU A 57 3.27 -10.57 -8.04
N PRO A 58 3.05 -10.14 -9.30
CA PRO A 58 3.78 -10.69 -10.43
C PRO A 58 5.21 -10.15 -10.52
N GLU A 59 6.14 -11.01 -10.95
CA GLU A 59 7.44 -10.55 -11.42
C GLU A 59 7.28 -9.91 -12.81
N GLY A 60 7.14 -8.58 -12.85
CA GLY A 60 7.38 -7.79 -14.07
C GLY A 60 6.19 -7.57 -15.01
N GLY A 61 4.99 -7.20 -14.52
CA GLY A 61 3.89 -6.81 -15.41
C GLY A 61 2.65 -6.25 -14.71
N THR A 62 1.57 -6.12 -15.48
CA THR A 62 0.21 -5.81 -15.01
C THR A 62 -0.24 -6.85 -13.99
N ASP A 63 -0.54 -6.43 -12.76
CA ASP A 63 -1.04 -7.23 -11.65
C ASP A 63 -2.49 -7.69 -11.90
N ALA A 64 -3.33 -6.78 -12.41
CA ALA A 64 -4.73 -7.05 -12.72
C ALA A 64 -5.29 -6.04 -13.74
N LYS A 65 -6.49 -6.31 -14.25
CA LYS A 65 -7.30 -5.31 -14.96
C LYS A 65 -8.63 -5.12 -14.23
N VAL A 66 -9.02 -3.87 -13.99
CA VAL A 66 -10.35 -3.50 -13.49
C VAL A 66 -11.05 -2.74 -14.59
N ASP A 67 -12.05 -3.38 -15.20
CA ASP A 67 -12.81 -2.85 -16.35
C ASP A 67 -11.92 -2.19 -17.43
N GLY A 68 -10.90 -2.94 -17.87
CA GLY A 68 -9.93 -2.48 -18.88
C GLY A 68 -8.79 -1.60 -18.35
N VAL A 69 -8.88 -1.05 -17.14
CA VAL A 69 -7.80 -0.28 -16.51
C VAL A 69 -6.72 -1.22 -15.99
N ALA A 70 -5.51 -1.09 -16.55
CA ALA A 70 -4.36 -1.91 -16.17
C ALA A 70 -3.74 -1.46 -14.85
N ILE A 71 -3.58 -2.40 -13.93
CA ILE A 71 -3.10 -2.19 -12.57
C ILE A 71 -1.69 -2.75 -12.45
N SER A 72 -0.74 -1.98 -11.91
CA SER A 72 0.61 -2.45 -11.63
C SER A 72 0.78 -2.96 -10.19
N ALA A 73 0.01 -2.44 -9.23
CA ALA A 73 0.09 -2.87 -7.83
C ALA A 73 -1.16 -2.49 -7.03
N HIS A 74 -1.40 -3.23 -5.95
CA HIS A 74 -2.41 -2.93 -4.94
C HIS A 74 -1.83 -1.99 -3.88
N VAL A 75 -2.53 -0.92 -3.48
CA VAL A 75 -2.06 -0.05 -2.39
C VAL A 75 -2.60 -0.55 -1.06
N LYS A 76 -1.69 -0.83 -0.12
CA LYS A 76 -2.01 -1.35 1.22
C LYS A 76 -1.23 -0.57 2.28
N ALA A 77 -1.78 -0.49 3.49
CA ALA A 77 -0.98 -0.11 4.66
C ALA A 77 -0.44 -1.36 5.35
N LEU A 78 0.84 -1.33 5.70
CA LEU A 78 1.59 -2.48 6.22
C LEU A 78 1.75 -2.37 7.74
N PRO A 79 1.04 -3.20 8.53
CA PRO A 79 1.20 -3.24 9.97
C PRO A 79 2.61 -3.67 10.36
N GLN A 80 3.26 -2.90 11.24
CA GLN A 80 4.63 -3.19 11.70
C GLN A 80 4.67 -4.01 13.01
N THR A 81 3.53 -4.20 13.66
CA THR A 81 3.37 -5.09 14.83
C THR A 81 1.94 -5.64 14.87
N GLY A 82 1.74 -6.78 15.51
CA GLY A 82 0.42 -7.42 15.69
C GLY A 82 -0.50 -6.62 16.61
N SER A 83 -0.88 -5.41 16.19
CA SER A 83 -1.98 -4.69 16.81
C SER A 83 -3.27 -5.32 16.32
N GLY A 84 -3.69 -6.40 16.98
CA GLY A 84 -4.99 -7.04 16.79
C GLY A 84 -6.13 -6.13 17.21
N GLN A 85 -6.28 -4.98 16.55
CA GLN A 85 -7.41 -4.09 16.73
C GLN A 85 -8.49 -4.43 15.71
N ALA A 86 -9.71 -4.59 16.20
CA ALA A 86 -10.93 -4.69 15.40
C ALA A 86 -10.97 -3.56 14.35
N ALA A 87 -11.70 -3.78 13.25
CA ALA A 87 -11.80 -2.85 12.12
C ALA A 87 -11.92 -1.38 12.54
N LEU A 88 -10.80 -0.66 12.54
CA LEU A 88 -10.71 0.77 12.77
C LEU A 88 -10.33 1.45 11.46
N ILE A 89 -10.98 2.58 11.18
CA ILE A 89 -10.70 3.41 10.01
C ILE A 89 -9.56 4.37 10.36
N TRP A 90 -8.40 4.22 9.71
CA TRP A 90 -7.20 5.03 9.91
C TRP A 90 -7.10 6.11 8.84
N HIS A 91 -6.56 7.26 9.21
CA HIS A 91 -6.29 8.34 8.26
C HIS A 91 -5.10 7.99 7.38
N VAL A 92 -5.20 8.23 6.07
CA VAL A 92 -4.04 8.17 5.18
C VAL A 92 -3.55 9.58 4.92
N LYS A 93 -2.27 9.84 5.22
CA LYS A 93 -1.66 11.16 5.13
C LYS A 93 -0.26 11.06 4.53
N ALA A 94 0.16 12.09 3.81
CA ALA A 94 1.58 12.26 3.49
C ALA A 94 2.25 13.00 4.65
N ILE A 95 3.52 12.70 4.88
CA ILE A 95 4.32 13.31 5.93
C ILE A 95 5.48 14.04 5.25
N GLY A 96 5.52 15.35 5.44
CA GLY A 96 6.61 16.20 5.00
C GLY A 96 7.90 15.91 5.75
N THR A 97 9.02 16.31 5.16
CA THR A 97 10.34 16.21 5.79
C THR A 97 10.45 17.07 7.04
N ASP A 98 9.57 18.07 7.17
CA ASP A 98 9.35 18.94 8.32
C ASP A 98 8.35 18.37 9.34
N GLY A 99 7.90 17.13 9.15
CA GLY A 99 6.94 16.46 10.04
C GLY A 99 5.48 16.88 9.85
N HIS A 100 5.17 17.74 8.88
CA HIS A 100 3.79 18.20 8.66
C HIS A 100 2.96 17.13 7.96
N PHE A 101 1.72 16.98 8.39
CA PHE A 101 0.79 16.03 7.80
C PHE A 101 -0.06 16.66 6.71
N LEU A 102 -0.06 16.04 5.53
CA LEU A 102 -0.88 16.43 4.39
C LEU A 102 -2.00 15.41 4.20
N ASP A 103 -3.23 15.90 4.07
CA ASP A 103 -4.38 15.03 3.86
C ASP A 103 -4.35 14.44 2.44
N LEU A 104 -4.50 13.12 2.32
CA LEU A 104 -4.79 12.49 1.03
C LEU A 104 -6.28 12.46 0.79
N LYS A 105 -6.70 13.03 -0.33
CA LYS A 105 -8.10 13.12 -0.74
C LYS A 105 -8.25 12.70 -2.19
N VAL A 106 -9.39 12.08 -2.50
CA VAL A 106 -9.86 12.12 -3.88
C VAL A 106 -10.42 13.52 -4.13
N ARG A 107 -10.06 14.12 -5.26
CA ARG A 107 -10.58 15.43 -5.68
C ARG A 107 -11.37 15.25 -6.97
N ASP A 108 -12.67 15.48 -6.89
CA ASP A 108 -13.52 15.48 -8.07
C ASP A 108 -13.30 16.76 -8.91
N PRO A 109 -13.69 16.74 -10.20
CA PRO A 109 -13.54 17.90 -11.09
C PRO A 109 -14.23 19.18 -10.60
N ASP A 110 -15.30 19.04 -9.82
CA ASP A 110 -16.03 20.16 -9.20
C ASP A 110 -15.32 20.74 -7.95
N GLY A 111 -14.22 20.12 -7.52
CA GLY A 111 -13.44 20.49 -6.35
C GLY A 111 -13.86 19.79 -5.05
N THR A 112 -14.88 18.94 -5.08
CA THR A 112 -15.31 18.15 -3.92
C THR A 112 -14.19 17.22 -3.47
N LEU A 113 -13.97 17.15 -2.16
CA LEU A 113 -12.90 16.36 -1.55
C LEU A 113 -13.48 15.17 -0.79
N HIS A 114 -13.01 13.98 -1.16
CA HIS A 114 -13.43 12.71 -0.59
C HIS A 114 -12.30 12.07 0.20
N SER A 115 -12.62 11.35 1.27
CA SER A 115 -11.58 10.83 2.16
C SER A 115 -10.91 9.58 1.62
N VAL A 116 -9.59 9.49 1.79
CA VAL A 116 -8.83 8.24 1.63
C VAL A 116 -8.46 7.71 3.01
N LYS A 117 -8.75 6.44 3.26
CA LYS A 117 -8.56 5.80 4.57
C LYS A 117 -7.97 4.40 4.42
N ALA A 118 -7.33 3.93 5.49
CA ALA A 118 -6.91 2.54 5.62
C ALA A 118 -7.82 1.82 6.60
N LEU A 119 -8.22 0.59 6.29
CA LEU A 119 -9.07 -0.23 7.16
C LEU A 119 -8.74 -1.71 6.98
N TYR A 120 -8.97 -2.52 8.01
CA TYR A 120 -9.03 -3.96 7.87
C TYR A 120 -10.37 -4.36 7.25
N GLU A 121 -10.34 -5.20 6.21
CA GLU A 121 -11.53 -5.77 5.58
C GLU A 121 -11.51 -7.30 5.69
N ASP A 122 -12.71 -7.90 5.75
CA ASP A 122 -12.94 -9.33 5.54
C ASP A 122 -12.09 -10.30 6.37
N GLY A 123 -11.78 -9.92 7.62
CA GLY A 123 -10.98 -10.75 8.54
C GLY A 123 -9.49 -10.84 8.18
N ASN A 124 -9.02 -10.06 7.20
CA ASN A 124 -7.60 -9.87 6.96
C ASN A 124 -7.03 -8.96 8.04
N ASP A 125 -6.37 -9.54 9.04
CA ASP A 125 -5.67 -8.85 10.12
C ASP A 125 -4.19 -8.56 9.78
N GLN A 126 -3.71 -9.06 8.64
CA GLN A 126 -2.30 -8.98 8.26
C GLN A 126 -1.98 -7.70 7.49
N LEU A 127 -2.92 -7.19 6.69
CA LEU A 127 -2.74 -6.00 5.85
C LEU A 127 -4.00 -5.13 5.89
N MET A 128 -3.82 -3.81 5.88
CA MET A 128 -4.96 -2.89 5.77
C MET A 128 -5.16 -2.47 4.31
N ASP A 129 -6.41 -2.53 3.86
CA ASP A 129 -6.85 -1.99 2.59
C ASP A 129 -6.86 -0.47 2.62
N VAL A 130 -6.32 0.16 1.59
CA VAL A 130 -6.46 1.61 1.37
C VAL A 130 -7.60 1.85 0.39
N LYS A 131 -8.63 2.56 0.84
CA LYS A 131 -9.84 2.86 0.06
C LYS A 131 -10.12 4.35 0.02
N ALA A 132 -10.68 4.82 -1.10
CA ALA A 132 -11.30 6.13 -1.18
C ALA A 132 -12.81 6.02 -0.94
N PHE A 133 -13.39 6.98 -0.23
CA PHE A 133 -14.82 7.02 0.10
C PHE A 133 -15.48 8.12 -0.72
N VAL A 134 -15.95 7.78 -1.92
CA VAL A 134 -16.47 8.72 -2.92
C VAL A 134 -17.97 8.47 -3.07
N ASN A 135 -18.79 9.50 -2.82
CA ASN A 135 -20.26 9.44 -3.02
C ASN A 135 -20.95 8.23 -2.38
N GLY A 136 -20.51 7.85 -1.16
CA GLY A 136 -21.05 6.70 -0.42
C GLY A 136 -20.49 5.34 -0.83
N GLN A 137 -19.64 5.29 -1.85
CA GLN A 137 -18.96 4.08 -2.32
C GLN A 137 -17.52 4.00 -1.78
N ARG A 138 -17.03 2.77 -1.58
CA ARG A 138 -15.62 2.49 -1.27
C ARG A 138 -14.93 2.06 -2.55
N LEU A 139 -13.99 2.88 -3.02
CA LEU A 139 -13.21 2.64 -4.21
C LEU A 139 -11.82 2.12 -3.84
N ASP A 140 -11.33 1.20 -4.65
CA ASP A 140 -10.02 0.59 -4.48
C ASP A 140 -8.91 1.59 -4.84
N VAL A 141 -7.88 1.73 -3.99
CA VAL A 141 -6.69 2.52 -4.33
C VAL A 141 -5.61 1.63 -4.93
N LYS A 142 -5.13 2.00 -6.11
CA LYS A 142 -4.21 1.19 -6.92
C LYS A 142 -3.11 2.03 -7.54
N VAL A 143 -2.00 1.37 -7.87
CA VAL A 143 -1.00 1.90 -8.79
C VAL A 143 -1.39 1.46 -10.19
N LEU A 144 -1.56 2.40 -11.12
CA LEU A 144 -1.88 2.09 -12.51
C LEU A 144 -0.61 1.82 -13.30
N GLU A 145 -0.74 1.05 -14.37
CA GLU A 145 0.31 0.93 -15.37
C GLU A 145 0.46 2.26 -16.14
N SER A 146 1.70 2.66 -16.41
CA SER A 146 2.05 3.85 -17.19
C SER A 146 3.45 3.70 -17.76
N ASN A 147 3.74 4.45 -18.83
CA ASN A 147 5.08 4.59 -19.40
C ASN A 147 5.88 5.73 -18.74
N ASP A 148 5.27 6.48 -17.81
CA ASP A 148 5.93 7.54 -17.06
C ASP A 148 6.92 6.96 -16.04
N GLU A 149 7.93 7.76 -15.69
CA GLU A 149 8.89 7.43 -14.64
C GLU A 149 8.22 7.18 -13.28
N LEU A 150 7.19 7.98 -12.96
CA LEU A 150 6.42 7.84 -11.71
C LEU A 150 5.00 7.36 -12.03
N LEU A 151 4.65 6.19 -11.49
CA LEU A 151 3.36 5.57 -11.80
C LEU A 151 2.19 6.26 -11.06
N PRO A 152 1.00 6.34 -11.68
CA PRO A 152 -0.15 6.99 -11.07
C PRO A 152 -0.69 6.20 -9.89
N VAL A 153 -1.03 6.87 -8.80
CA VAL A 153 -1.80 6.30 -7.69
C VAL A 153 -3.20 6.89 -7.72
N LYS A 154 -4.21 6.05 -7.92
CA LYS A 154 -5.59 6.47 -8.18
C LYS A 154 -6.58 5.63 -7.40
N ALA A 155 -7.76 6.19 -7.17
CA ALA A 155 -8.92 5.41 -6.76
C ALA A 155 -9.66 4.91 -8.01
N ILE A 156 -10.14 3.67 -7.99
CA ILE A 156 -10.81 3.05 -9.13
C ILE A 156 -12.15 2.46 -8.70
N GLY A 157 -13.20 2.83 -9.42
CA GLY A 157 -14.53 2.22 -9.34
C GLY A 157 -14.57 0.84 -9.97
N ALA A 158 -15.57 0.03 -9.58
CA ALA A 158 -15.76 -1.29 -10.16
C ALA A 158 -16.07 -1.25 -11.68
N ASP A 159 -16.55 -0.10 -12.15
CA ASP A 159 -16.80 0.28 -13.54
C ASP A 159 -15.58 0.91 -14.24
N GLY A 160 -14.38 0.77 -13.64
CA GLY A 160 -13.15 1.33 -14.20
C GLY A 160 -13.03 2.85 -14.10
N GLN A 161 -13.99 3.56 -13.51
CA GLN A 161 -13.88 5.01 -13.33
C GLN A 161 -12.67 5.34 -12.45
N VAL A 162 -11.76 6.17 -12.97
CA VAL A 162 -10.51 6.53 -12.29
C VAL A 162 -10.63 7.91 -11.67
N HIS A 163 -10.31 8.02 -10.39
CA HIS A 163 -10.31 9.28 -9.64
C HIS A 163 -8.91 9.65 -9.15
N ASP A 164 -8.62 10.94 -9.22
CA ASP A 164 -7.37 11.53 -8.78
C ASP A 164 -7.26 11.55 -7.26
N ILE A 165 -6.19 10.96 -6.73
CA ILE A 165 -5.78 11.14 -5.33
C ILE A 165 -4.69 12.20 -5.27
N LYS A 166 -4.90 13.20 -4.41
CA LYS A 166 -3.99 14.31 -4.18
C LYS A 166 -3.68 14.46 -2.70
N ALA A 167 -2.48 14.93 -2.38
CA ALA A 167 -2.16 15.42 -1.05
C ALA A 167 -2.38 16.93 -0.97
N LEU A 168 -3.00 17.41 0.10
CA LEU A 168 -3.36 18.82 0.27
C LEU A 168 -2.53 19.46 1.37
N MET A 169 -1.88 20.58 1.03
CA MET A 169 -1.20 21.44 1.97
C MET A 169 -2.16 22.43 2.63
N ALA A 170 -1.76 22.94 3.80
CA ALA A 170 -2.59 23.87 4.58
C ALA A 170 -2.88 25.19 3.85
N ASP A 171 -1.98 25.60 2.94
CA ASP A 171 -2.14 26.79 2.09
C ASP A 171 -3.01 26.55 0.85
N GLY A 172 -3.57 25.34 0.69
CA GLY A 172 -4.39 24.95 -0.45
C GLY A 172 -3.61 24.38 -1.64
N THR A 173 -2.28 24.33 -1.58
CA THR A 173 -1.46 23.71 -2.62
C THR A 173 -1.79 22.21 -2.73
N VAL A 174 -1.87 21.74 -3.97
CA VAL A 174 -2.24 20.36 -4.31
C VAL A 174 -1.02 19.63 -4.85
N LEU A 175 -0.67 18.51 -4.24
CA LEU A 175 0.45 17.67 -4.62
C LEU A 175 -0.04 16.37 -5.25
N ASP A 176 0.67 15.91 -6.27
CA ASP A 176 0.44 14.60 -6.87
C ASP A 176 0.87 13.47 -5.92
N VAL A 177 0.13 12.37 -5.93
CA VAL A 177 0.52 11.12 -5.25
C VAL A 177 0.91 10.09 -6.30
N LYS A 178 2.13 9.56 -6.19
CA LYS A 178 2.74 8.68 -7.19
C LYS A 178 3.46 7.51 -6.53
N ALA A 179 3.63 6.44 -7.30
CA ALA A 179 4.57 5.38 -7.00
C ALA A 179 5.93 5.75 -7.61
N VAL A 180 6.99 5.77 -6.80
CA VAL A 180 8.27 6.41 -7.17
C VAL A 180 9.50 5.51 -7.17
N ALA A 181 9.43 4.35 -6.49
CA ALA A 181 10.55 3.42 -6.40
C ALA A 181 10.05 2.02 -6.08
N ARG A 182 10.73 1.00 -6.62
CA ARG A 182 10.50 -0.42 -6.31
C ARG A 182 11.64 -0.89 -5.40
N ASP A 183 11.36 -1.01 -4.11
CA ASP A 183 12.36 -1.36 -3.09
C ASP A 183 12.12 -2.81 -2.64
N GLY A 184 12.84 -3.74 -3.27
CA GLY A 184 12.98 -5.11 -2.80
C GLY A 184 11.90 -6.09 -3.27
N ALA A 185 12.29 -7.36 -3.32
CA ALA A 185 11.44 -8.47 -3.68
C ALA A 185 10.75 -9.06 -2.44
N ILE A 186 9.47 -9.40 -2.56
CA ILE A 186 8.77 -10.23 -1.58
C ILE A 186 9.27 -11.66 -1.74
N LEU A 187 9.75 -12.27 -0.66
CA LEU A 187 10.29 -13.63 -0.66
C LEU A 187 9.29 -14.60 -0.01
N HIS A 188 9.01 -15.71 -0.68
CA HIS A 188 8.41 -16.86 -0.03
C HIS A 188 9.43 -17.49 0.89
N ILE A 189 9.12 -17.54 2.18
CA ILE A 189 9.90 -18.25 3.19
C ILE A 189 9.10 -19.50 3.57
N LYS A 190 9.74 -20.66 3.49
CA LYS A 190 9.13 -21.95 3.86
C LYS A 190 10.03 -22.73 4.80
N ALA A 191 9.40 -23.53 5.65
CA ALA A 191 10.08 -24.62 6.32
C ALA A 191 10.20 -25.79 5.34
N ILE A 192 11.39 -26.37 5.25
CA ILE A 192 11.70 -27.47 4.34
C ILE A 192 12.23 -28.64 5.18
N ALA A 193 11.62 -29.80 5.02
CA ALA A 193 12.07 -31.02 5.67
C ALA A 193 13.44 -31.45 5.12
N PRO A 194 14.21 -32.30 5.83
CA PRO A 194 15.52 -32.74 5.37
C PRO A 194 15.53 -33.43 3.99
N ASP A 195 14.40 -34.01 3.59
CA ASP A 195 14.19 -34.66 2.29
C ASP A 195 13.80 -33.68 1.16
N GLY A 196 13.69 -32.38 1.46
CA GLY A 196 13.35 -31.34 0.50
C GLY A 196 11.86 -31.11 0.29
N THR A 197 11.00 -31.75 1.08
CA THR A 197 9.53 -31.57 1.04
C THR A 197 9.04 -30.40 1.90
#